data_AF-A0A957UHA7-F1
#
_entry.id   AF-A0A957UHA7-F1
#
_cell.length_a   1.000
_cell.length_b   1.000
_cell.length_c   1.000
_cell.angle_alpha   90.00
_cell.angle_beta   90.00
_cell.angle_gamma   90.00
#
_symmetry.space_group_name_H-M   'P 1'
#
loop_
_entity.id
_entity.type
_entity.pdbx_description
1 polymer ?
#
loop_
_entity_poly.entity_id
_entity_poly.type
_entity_poly.pdbx_seq_one_letter_code
_entity_poly.pdbx_strand_id
1 'polypeptide(L)'
;ESYIHRAGRTARAGATGMAISLAENISERLQLERIAKRYSFELEERTLPSEEDVASVVAERVTTLLEAKLRDRDNLKTERIRRFMPHVAELVESEEGQTLLAMLVDDFYQQSLHAPLLPPESINQPKRGERTGGDKRRGRSGSRSSGRSGSRRRRGGRNR
;
A
#
# COMPACT_ATOMS: atom_id res chain seq x y z
N GLU A 1 19.48 15.97 -6.50
CA GLU A 1 18.42 15.29 -7.30
C GLU A 1 17.59 14.27 -6.53
N SER A 2 18.07 13.70 -5.40
CA SER A 2 17.35 12.63 -4.70
C SER A 2 15.90 12.97 -4.27
N TYR A 3 15.60 14.21 -3.85
CA TYR A 3 14.26 14.58 -3.38
C TYR A 3 13.17 14.40 -4.45
N ILE A 4 13.38 14.94 -5.67
CA ILE A 4 12.39 14.88 -6.75
C ILE A 4 12.12 13.44 -7.17
N HIS A 5 13.16 12.59 -7.24
CA HIS A 5 12.98 11.17 -7.54
C HIS A 5 12.20 10.42 -6.46
N ARG A 6 12.28 10.85 -5.19
CA ARG A 6 11.50 10.27 -4.08
C ARG A 6 10.06 10.77 -4.10
N ALA A 7 9.86 12.08 -4.18
CA ALA A 7 8.55 12.70 -4.25
C ALA A 7 7.76 12.24 -5.49
N GLY A 8 8.42 12.11 -6.64
CA GLY A 8 7.83 11.62 -7.89
C GLY A 8 7.41 10.14 -7.88
N ARG A 9 7.54 9.42 -6.76
CA ARG A 9 6.98 8.06 -6.62
C ARG A 9 5.48 8.07 -6.36
N THR A 10 4.93 9.18 -5.85
CA THR A 10 3.49 9.42 -5.65
C THR A 10 2.83 9.95 -6.93
N ALA A 11 1.51 10.16 -6.95
CA ALA A 11 0.76 10.79 -8.07
C ALA A 11 0.94 10.10 -9.45
N ARG A 12 0.66 8.79 -9.55
CA ARG A 12 0.79 8.05 -10.83
C ARG A 12 -0.46 8.17 -11.69
N ALA A 13 -0.29 8.07 -13.01
CA ALA A 13 -1.38 8.00 -13.99
C ALA A 13 -2.40 9.16 -13.90
N GLY A 14 -1.95 10.36 -13.56
CA GLY A 14 -2.81 11.56 -13.46
C GLY A 14 -3.58 11.66 -12.14
N ALA A 15 -3.37 10.75 -11.18
CA ALA A 15 -3.92 10.87 -9.83
C ALA A 15 -3.17 11.94 -9.02
N THR A 16 -3.84 12.50 -8.01
CA THR A 16 -3.19 13.35 -7.01
C THR A 16 -2.25 12.52 -6.12
N GLY A 17 -1.25 13.17 -5.55
CA GLY A 17 -0.33 12.53 -4.62
C GLY A 17 0.24 13.53 -3.63
N MET A 18 0.61 13.02 -2.47
CA MET A 18 1.18 13.79 -1.38
C MET A 18 2.58 13.26 -1.06
N ALA A 19 3.51 14.17 -0.75
CA ALA A 19 4.83 13.86 -0.25
C ALA A 19 5.05 14.63 1.06
N ILE A 20 5.27 13.91 2.16
CA ILE A 20 5.51 14.48 3.49
C ILE A 20 7.01 14.32 3.79
N SER A 21 7.65 15.40 4.23
CA SER A 21 9.06 15.42 4.62
C SER A 21 9.20 15.81 6.08
N LEU A 22 9.90 14.98 6.85
CA LEU A 22 10.27 15.29 8.22
C LEU A 22 11.61 16.02 8.21
N ALA A 23 11.71 17.13 8.94
CA ALA A 23 12.93 17.90 9.11
C ALA A 23 13.10 18.22 10.59
N GLU A 24 14.25 17.87 11.15
CA GLU A 24 14.51 18.01 12.60
C GLU A 24 15.10 19.37 12.95
N ASN A 25 15.92 19.93 12.05
CA ASN A 25 16.69 21.14 12.32
C ASN A 25 16.70 22.12 11.12
N ILE A 26 17.08 23.36 11.41
CA ILE A 26 16.92 24.50 10.48
C ILE A 26 17.66 24.28 9.15
N SER A 27 18.80 23.58 9.18
CA SER A 27 19.57 23.28 7.97
C SER A 27 18.77 22.44 6.96
N GLU A 28 18.06 21.41 7.43
CA GLU A 28 17.24 20.54 6.58
C GLU A 28 16.05 21.31 5.99
N ARG A 29 15.40 22.15 6.81
CA ARG A 29 14.32 23.04 6.37
C ARG A 29 14.78 23.98 5.26
N LEU A 30 15.94 24.62 5.43
CA LEU A 30 16.53 25.49 4.40
C LEU A 30 16.91 24.74 3.13
N GLN A 31 17.34 23.47 3.23
CA GLN A 31 17.59 22.64 2.05
C GLN A 31 16.30 22.35 1.29
N LEU A 32 15.20 22.02 1.99
CA LEU A 32 13.89 21.81 1.38
C LEU A 32 13.38 23.08 0.69
N GLU A 33 13.49 24.25 1.33
CA GLU A 33 13.14 25.53 0.71
C GLU A 33 13.94 25.84 -0.56
N ARG A 34 15.24 25.52 -0.59
CA ARG A 34 16.07 25.68 -1.80
C ARG A 34 15.60 24.78 -2.93
N ILE A 35 15.17 23.56 -2.61
CA ILE A 35 14.61 22.62 -3.59
C ILE A 35 13.27 23.16 -4.12
N ALA A 36 12.38 23.60 -3.22
CA ALA A 36 11.10 24.20 -3.55
C ALA A 36 11.25 25.40 -4.50
N LYS A 37 12.17 26.33 -4.18
CA LYS A 37 12.50 27.47 -5.05
C LYS A 37 13.06 27.04 -6.41
N ARG A 38 13.94 26.04 -6.45
CA ARG A 38 14.56 25.55 -7.70
C ARG A 38 13.56 24.93 -8.66
N TYR A 39 12.57 24.20 -8.13
CA TYR A 39 11.58 23.47 -8.93
C TYR A 39 10.19 24.11 -8.91
N SER A 40 10.08 25.33 -8.37
CA SER A 40 8.89 26.17 -8.39
C SER A 40 7.63 25.49 -7.82
N PHE A 41 7.77 24.85 -6.66
CA PHE A 41 6.63 24.36 -5.89
C PHE A 41 6.66 24.96 -4.48
N GLU A 42 5.50 24.98 -3.83
CA GLU A 42 5.35 25.47 -2.46
C GLU A 42 5.44 24.31 -1.46
N LEU A 43 6.09 24.57 -0.32
CA LEU A 43 6.08 23.69 0.82
C LEU A 43 5.11 24.25 1.85
N GLU A 44 4.16 23.42 2.27
CA GLU A 44 3.28 23.74 3.37
C GLU A 44 3.92 23.25 4.68
N GLU A 45 4.23 24.17 5.58
CA GLU A 45 4.70 23.82 6.91
C GLU A 45 3.50 23.37 7.76
N ARG A 46 3.64 22.19 8.36
CA ARG A 46 2.63 21.61 9.25
C ARG A 46 3.25 21.36 10.61
N THR A 47 2.48 21.68 11.65
CA THR A 47 2.82 21.26 13.01
C THR A 47 2.66 19.75 13.15
N LEU A 48 3.42 19.16 14.07
CA LEU A 48 3.18 17.79 14.47
C LEU A 48 1.78 17.68 15.09
N PRO A 49 1.06 16.57 14.86
CA PRO A 49 -0.21 16.33 15.52
C PRO A 49 0.02 16.25 17.03
N SER A 50 -0.94 16.77 17.80
CA SER A 50 -0.97 16.58 19.24
C SER A 50 -1.31 15.13 19.61
N GLU A 51 -1.09 14.75 20.87
CA GLU A 51 -1.50 13.43 21.36
C GLU A 51 -3.01 13.22 21.21
N GLU A 52 -3.81 14.28 21.38
CA GLU A 52 -5.27 14.26 21.20
C GLU A 52 -5.67 14.05 19.74
N ASP A 53 -4.97 14.72 18.79
CA ASP A 53 -5.17 14.50 17.35
C ASP A 53 -4.88 13.05 16.97
N VAL A 54 -3.80 12.47 17.52
CA VAL A 54 -3.45 11.07 17.27
C VAL A 54 -4.49 10.14 17.88
N ALA A 55 -4.89 10.37 19.14
CA ALA A 55 -5.86 9.54 19.83
C ALA A 55 -7.22 9.52 19.11
N SER A 56 -7.69 10.66 18.63
CA SER A 56 -8.96 10.77 17.90
C SER A 56 -8.94 10.01 16.57
N VAL A 57 -7.89 10.19 15.76
CA VAL A 57 -7.73 9.48 14.47
C VAL A 57 -7.59 7.97 14.69
N VAL A 58 -6.86 7.55 15.72
CA VAL A 58 -6.73 6.12 16.07
C VAL A 58 -8.07 5.54 16.50
N ALA A 59 -8.84 6.25 17.32
CA ALA A 59 -10.18 5.83 17.75
C ALA A 59 -11.16 5.67 16.56
N GLU A 60 -11.15 6.62 15.62
CA GLU A 60 -11.97 6.55 14.40
C GLU A 60 -11.55 5.35 13.53
N ARG A 61 -10.24 5.16 13.36
CA ARG A 61 -9.69 4.07 12.56
C ARG A 61 -10.02 2.70 13.15
N VAL A 62 -9.84 2.49 14.45
CA VAL A 62 -10.14 1.21 15.09
C VAL A 62 -11.64 0.90 15.03
N THR A 63 -12.49 1.91 15.21
CA THR A 63 -13.94 1.78 15.04
C THR A 63 -14.28 1.31 13.62
N THR A 64 -13.73 1.96 12.60
CA THR A 64 -13.94 1.58 11.19
C THR A 64 -13.52 0.13 10.91
N LEU A 65 -12.39 -0.31 11.49
CA LEU A 65 -11.90 -1.68 11.35
C LEU A 65 -12.80 -2.69 12.07
N LEU A 66 -13.28 -2.37 13.27
CA LEU A 66 -14.22 -3.20 14.03
C LEU A 66 -15.56 -3.34 13.30
N GLU A 67 -16.08 -2.25 12.73
CA GLU A 67 -17.29 -2.28 11.92
C GLU A 67 -17.14 -3.13 10.66
N ALA A 68 -16.03 -2.99 9.93
CA ALA A 68 -15.74 -3.84 8.78
C ALA A 68 -15.72 -5.33 9.18
N LYS A 69 -15.01 -5.64 10.27
CA LYS A 69 -14.94 -7.00 10.82
C LYS A 69 -16.30 -7.50 11.32
N LEU A 70 -17.18 -6.62 11.79
CA LEU A 70 -18.54 -6.97 12.19
C LEU A 70 -19.41 -7.29 10.97
N ARG A 71 -19.29 -6.50 9.89
CA ARG A 71 -20.01 -6.72 8.62
C ARG A 71 -19.64 -8.07 7.96
N ASP A 72 -18.40 -8.52 8.12
CA ASP A 72 -17.91 -9.79 7.55
C ASP A 72 -18.31 -11.05 8.37
N ARG A 73 -19.07 -10.92 9.46
CA ARG A 73 -19.46 -12.06 10.31
C ARG A 73 -20.69 -12.78 9.78
N ASP A 74 -20.64 -14.11 9.85
CA ASP A 74 -21.79 -14.99 9.60
C ASP A 74 -22.81 -14.99 10.75
N ASN A 75 -24.01 -15.50 10.48
CA ASN A 75 -25.12 -15.56 11.44
C ASN A 75 -24.75 -16.29 12.75
N LEU A 76 -23.93 -17.35 12.68
CA LEU A 76 -23.53 -18.12 13.85
C LEU A 76 -22.61 -17.29 14.76
N LYS A 77 -21.66 -16.57 14.19
CA LYS A 77 -20.80 -15.63 14.93
C LYS A 77 -21.60 -14.47 15.52
N THR A 78 -22.59 -13.96 14.79
CA THR A 78 -23.48 -12.90 15.29
C THR A 78 -24.28 -13.37 16.50
N GLU A 79 -24.84 -14.58 16.47
CA GLU A 79 -25.50 -15.18 17.64
C GLU A 79 -24.54 -15.38 18.81
N ARG A 80 -23.30 -15.80 18.56
CA ARG A 80 -22.29 -15.92 19.62
C ARG A 80 -21.98 -14.57 20.28
N ILE A 81 -21.93 -13.48 19.52
CA ILE A 81 -21.73 -12.12 20.07
C ILE A 81 -22.89 -11.73 20.97
N ARG A 82 -24.14 -11.99 20.55
CA ARG A 82 -25.35 -11.63 21.33
C ARG A 82 -25.33 -12.20 22.75
N ARG A 83 -24.76 -13.39 22.95
CA ARG A 83 -24.62 -14.02 24.28
C ARG A 83 -23.76 -13.22 25.25
N PHE A 84 -22.79 -12.44 24.75
CA PHE A 84 -21.90 -11.63 25.57
C PHE A 84 -22.42 -10.21 25.80
N MET A 85 -23.44 -9.76 25.07
CA MET A 85 -23.95 -8.37 25.17
C MET A 85 -24.35 -7.96 26.60
N PRO A 86 -25.04 -8.79 27.40
CA PRO A 86 -25.37 -8.42 28.78
C PRO A 86 -24.12 -8.20 29.65
N HIS A 87 -23.10 -9.04 29.46
CA HIS A 87 -21.86 -8.94 30.23
C HIS A 87 -20.99 -7.77 29.77
N VAL A 88 -20.96 -7.47 28.46
CA VAL A 88 -20.29 -6.26 27.96
C VAL A 88 -20.94 -5.00 28.52
N ALA A 89 -22.27 -4.96 28.63
CA ALA A 89 -22.97 -3.84 29.25
C ALA A 89 -22.55 -3.67 30.73
N GLU A 90 -22.41 -4.76 31.49
CA GLU A 90 -21.90 -4.73 32.86
C GLU A 90 -20.45 -4.23 32.94
N LEU A 91 -19.58 -4.64 32.01
CA LEU A 91 -18.18 -4.20 31.98
C LEU A 91 -18.06 -2.69 31.75
N VAL A 92 -18.91 -2.09 30.91
CA VAL A 92 -18.88 -0.66 30.60
C VAL A 92 -19.20 0.21 31.83
N GLU A 93 -19.97 -0.30 32.79
CA GLU A 93 -20.37 0.45 34.00
C GLU A 93 -19.23 0.54 35.04
N SER A 94 -18.17 -0.26 34.91
CA SER A 94 -17.06 -0.32 35.88
C SER A 94 -15.75 0.17 35.26
N GLU A 95 -14.92 0.88 36.04
CA GLU A 95 -13.60 1.34 35.58
C GLU A 95 -12.67 0.17 35.22
N GLU A 96 -12.71 -0.91 36.02
CA GLU A 96 -11.97 -2.14 35.75
C GLU A 96 -12.44 -2.80 34.45
N GLY A 97 -13.75 -2.86 34.20
CA GLY A 97 -14.31 -3.41 32.98
C GLY A 97 -13.99 -2.55 31.75
N GLN A 98 -14.03 -1.23 31.87
CA GLN A 98 -13.57 -0.30 30.82
C GLN A 98 -12.09 -0.52 30.49
N THR A 99 -11.25 -0.76 31.49
CA THR A 99 -9.83 -1.08 31.29
C THR A 99 -9.64 -2.38 30.52
N LEU A 100 -10.41 -3.42 30.83
CA LEU A 100 -10.39 -4.69 30.09
C LEU A 100 -10.85 -4.52 28.63
N LEU A 101 -11.89 -3.71 28.39
CA LEU A 101 -12.35 -3.41 27.05
C LEU A 101 -11.30 -2.59 26.27
N ALA A 102 -10.66 -1.61 26.89
CA ALA A 102 -9.59 -0.83 26.29
C ALA A 102 -8.40 -1.71 25.89
N MET A 103 -7.99 -2.67 26.74
CA MET A 103 -6.95 -3.66 26.42
C MET A 103 -7.30 -4.46 25.15
N LEU A 104 -8.56 -4.94 25.03
CA LEU A 104 -8.99 -5.70 23.85
C LEU A 104 -9.00 -4.86 22.57
N VAL A 105 -9.34 -3.57 22.68
CA VAL A 105 -9.32 -2.63 21.55
C VAL A 105 -7.89 -2.35 21.11
N ASP A 106 -6.96 -2.10 22.05
CA ASP A 106 -5.54 -1.90 21.75
C ASP A 106 -4.93 -3.15 21.09
N ASP A 107 -5.10 -4.33 21.69
CA ASP A 107 -4.60 -5.60 21.11
C ASP A 107 -5.08 -5.80 19.67
N PHE A 108 -6.37 -5.53 19.43
CA PHE A 108 -6.94 -5.61 18.08
C PHE A 108 -6.30 -4.59 17.13
N TYR A 109 -6.13 -3.35 17.57
CA TYR A 109 -5.52 -2.30 16.76
C TYR A 109 -4.06 -2.64 16.41
N GLN A 110 -3.24 -3.05 17.39
CA GLN A 110 -1.85 -3.46 17.17
C GLN A 110 -1.75 -4.62 16.17
N GLN A 111 -2.60 -5.64 16.32
CA GLN A 111 -2.67 -6.75 15.36
C GLN A 111 -3.01 -6.28 13.94
N SER A 112 -3.88 -5.27 13.80
CA SER A 112 -4.25 -4.70 12.50
C SER A 112 -3.13 -3.92 11.82
N LEU A 113 -2.23 -3.30 12.61
CA LEU A 113 -1.05 -2.60 12.08
C LEU A 113 0.00 -3.57 11.51
N HIS A 114 0.05 -4.79 12.05
CA HIS A 114 0.95 -5.86 11.59
C HIS A 114 0.34 -6.76 10.52
N ALA A 115 -0.92 -6.54 10.15
CA ALA A 115 -1.51 -7.20 8.99
C ALA A 115 -0.75 -6.76 7.72
N PRO A 116 -0.39 -7.69 6.81
CA PRO A 116 0.28 -7.32 5.57
C PRO A 116 -0.52 -6.23 4.89
N LEU A 117 0.14 -5.11 4.54
CA LEU A 117 -0.49 -4.06 3.74
C LEU A 117 -1.02 -4.73 2.47
N LEU A 118 -2.33 -4.98 2.41
CA LEU A 118 -2.99 -5.27 1.16
C LEU A 118 -2.64 -4.08 0.27
N PRO A 119 -1.97 -4.30 -0.87
CA PRO A 119 -1.74 -3.22 -1.82
C PRO A 119 -3.07 -2.51 -2.02
N PRO A 120 -3.12 -1.16 -2.02
CA PRO A 120 -4.36 -0.46 -2.28
C PRO A 120 -4.95 -1.08 -3.54
N GLU A 121 -6.19 -1.58 -3.44
CA GLU A 121 -6.86 -2.22 -4.56
C GLU A 121 -6.61 -1.35 -5.77
N SER A 122 -5.94 -1.93 -6.77
CA SER A 122 -5.61 -1.21 -7.98
C SER A 122 -6.92 -0.69 -8.54
N ILE A 123 -7.15 0.61 -8.39
CA ILE A 123 -8.28 1.32 -8.98
C ILE A 123 -8.25 0.95 -10.45
N ASN A 124 -9.21 0.11 -10.85
CA ASN A 124 -9.53 -0.32 -12.20
C ASN A 124 -8.41 -0.11 -13.23
N GLN A 125 -7.49 -1.06 -13.35
CA GLN A 125 -6.81 -1.20 -14.64
C GLN A 125 -7.89 -1.54 -15.67
N PRO A 126 -8.10 -0.73 -16.73
CA PRO A 126 -8.96 -1.15 -17.82
C PRO A 126 -8.35 -2.43 -18.38
N LYS A 127 -9.13 -3.53 -18.35
CA LYS A 127 -8.77 -4.79 -18.98
C LYS A 127 -8.32 -4.49 -20.40
N ARG A 128 -7.03 -4.67 -20.66
CA ARG A 128 -6.45 -4.55 -22.00
C ARG A 128 -7.24 -5.50 -22.88
N GLY A 129 -8.07 -4.92 -23.76
CA GLY A 129 -9.09 -5.63 -24.51
C GLY A 129 -8.54 -6.91 -25.14
N GLU A 130 -9.21 -8.02 -24.86
CA GLU A 130 -9.13 -9.24 -25.64
C GLU A 130 -9.40 -8.86 -27.10
N ARG A 131 -8.36 -8.89 -27.93
CA ARG A 131 -8.52 -8.84 -29.38
C ARG A 131 -9.12 -10.19 -29.81
N THR A 132 -10.44 -10.26 -29.81
CA THR A 132 -11.21 -11.19 -30.62
C THR A 132 -10.98 -10.82 -32.09
N GLY A 133 -10.22 -11.65 -32.79
CA GLY A 133 -9.95 -11.51 -34.22
C GLY A 133 -9.71 -12.88 -34.82
N GLY A 134 -10.79 -13.51 -35.27
CA GLY A 134 -10.80 -14.86 -35.82
C GLY A 134 -10.05 -15.01 -37.15
N ASP A 135 -9.36 -16.13 -37.25
CA ASP A 135 -9.34 -17.10 -38.36
C ASP A 135 -9.33 -16.57 -39.82
N LYS A 136 -8.19 -16.77 -40.49
CA LYS A 136 -8.01 -17.62 -41.69
C LYS A 136 -6.82 -17.17 -42.52
N ARG A 137 -5.84 -18.06 -42.70
CA ARG A 137 -5.30 -18.49 -44.01
C ARG A 137 -4.11 -19.44 -43.81
N ARG A 138 -4.41 -20.74 -43.85
CA ARG A 138 -3.46 -21.79 -44.23
C ARG A 138 -3.25 -21.75 -45.75
N GLY A 139 -1.99 -21.87 -46.15
CA GLY A 139 -1.60 -22.47 -47.43
C GLY A 139 -0.64 -21.63 -48.26
N ARG A 140 0.66 -21.95 -48.21
CA ARG A 140 1.36 -22.51 -49.38
C ARG A 140 2.70 -23.12 -48.99
N SER A 141 2.84 -24.38 -49.34
CA SER A 141 4.07 -25.17 -49.31
C SER A 141 5.15 -24.57 -50.22
N GLY A 142 6.41 -24.66 -49.78
CA GLY A 142 7.59 -24.27 -50.54
C GLY A 142 8.82 -24.91 -49.95
N SER A 143 9.09 -26.12 -50.41
CA SER A 143 10.20 -26.99 -50.01
C SER A 143 11.58 -26.44 -50.44
N ARG A 144 12.61 -26.87 -49.68
CA ARG A 144 13.98 -27.28 -50.10
C ARG A 144 15.15 -26.43 -49.63
N SER A 145 16.04 -27.15 -48.93
CA SER A 145 17.51 -27.04 -48.95
C SER A 145 18.07 -25.77 -48.30
N SER A 146 19.24 -25.73 -47.69
CA SER A 146 20.35 -26.66 -47.53
C SER A 146 21.17 -26.11 -46.36
N GLY A 147 21.84 -27.00 -45.64
CA GLY A 147 22.42 -26.69 -44.34
C GLY A 147 23.59 -25.71 -44.33
N ARG A 148 23.97 -25.33 -43.11
CA ARG A 148 25.38 -25.41 -42.70
C ARG A 148 25.50 -25.50 -41.19
N SER A 149 25.78 -26.72 -40.75
CA SER A 149 26.41 -27.03 -39.47
C SER A 149 27.85 -26.50 -39.42
N GLY A 150 28.27 -26.07 -38.24
CA GLY A 150 29.68 -25.88 -37.85
C GLY A 150 29.70 -24.99 -36.63
N SER A 151 29.55 -25.46 -35.38
CA SER A 151 30.26 -26.53 -34.66
C SER A 151 31.78 -26.32 -34.62
N ARG A 152 32.24 -25.97 -33.40
CA ARG A 152 33.56 -26.22 -32.79
C ARG A 152 34.70 -25.30 -33.23
N ARG A 153 35.69 -24.96 -32.41
CA ARG A 153 36.04 -25.08 -30.98
C ARG A 153 37.49 -24.53 -30.93
N ARG A 154 37.91 -24.05 -29.75
CA ARG A 154 39.32 -24.10 -29.23
C ARG A 154 40.32 -23.20 -29.99
N ARG A 155 41.45 -22.76 -29.43
CA ARG A 155 42.08 -22.74 -28.10
C ARG A 155 43.45 -22.07 -28.36
N GLY A 156 43.82 -21.11 -27.53
CA GLY A 156 45.22 -20.86 -27.17
C GLY A 156 46.05 -19.92 -28.06
N GLY A 157 46.66 -18.94 -27.41
CA GLY A 157 48.12 -18.96 -27.28
C GLY A 157 48.93 -17.93 -28.07
N ARG A 158 49.58 -17.06 -27.28
CA ARG A 158 50.99 -16.63 -27.39
C ARG A 158 51.36 -15.49 -28.35
N ASN A 159 51.88 -14.43 -27.72
CA ASN A 159 52.96 -13.51 -28.08
C ASN A 159 52.98 -12.89 -29.48
N ARG A 160 52.97 -11.56 -29.51
CA ARG A 160 54.17 -10.76 -29.78
C ARG A 160 54.08 -9.44 -29.03
#